data_AF-A0A2V7S8E3-F1
#
_entry.id   AF-A0A2V7S8E3-F1
#
_cell.length_a   1.000
_cell.length_b   1.000
_cell.length_c   1.000
_cell.angle_alpha   90.00
_cell.angle_beta   90.00
_cell.angle_gamma   90.00
#
_symmetry.space_group_name_H-M   'P 1'
#
loop_
_entity.id
_entity.type
_entity.pdbx_description
1 polymer ?
#
loop_
_entity_poly.entity_id
_entity_poly.type
_entity_poly.pdbx_seq_one_letter_code
_entity_poly.pdbx_strand_id
1 'polypeptide(L)'
;MLALPLLVNACGTEPTSAPTRTQALEARFLAADPVLKLIPTAGNFAPPDFAKETGNGLYSQARWTNKVALDGKFSVLLQKSVDYASCYTSTPENGCAAFAAVIVSGVEGITIADLSTIGFSVNGTCGAGSPRFNLYYDTNGDGQADGVAFYGCAAHVSALPPAPDWTSMSASSDAPDFCYSFGPPIGTCTLDANSTVVQLSVIVDEKGTWYIDRVQAAGTTTGEPNGT
;
A
#
# COMPACT_ATOMS: atom_id res chain seq x y z
N MET A 1 -0.68 41.88 63.25
CA MET A 1 -0.86 42.69 62.02
C MET A 1 -1.74 41.87 61.10
N LEU A 2 -3.05 42.15 61.03
CA LEU A 2 -3.72 43.06 60.06
C LEU A 2 -3.55 42.55 58.62
N ALA A 3 -4.57 42.28 57.81
CA ALA A 3 -6.02 42.38 57.92
C ALA A 3 -6.69 41.48 56.84
N LEU A 4 -8.01 41.35 56.99
CA LEU A 4 -8.96 40.44 56.34
C LEU A 4 -9.42 40.94 54.93
N PRO A 5 -10.47 40.39 54.27
CA PRO A 5 -10.53 40.02 52.84
C PRO A 5 -11.56 40.87 52.05
N LEU A 6 -11.86 40.48 50.81
CA LEU A 6 -13.07 40.94 50.11
C LEU A 6 -13.84 39.75 49.53
N LEU A 7 -14.98 39.48 50.18
CA LEU A 7 -16.18 38.78 49.69
C LEU A 7 -17.08 39.77 48.98
N VAL A 8 -17.71 39.39 47.87
CA VAL A 8 -19.15 39.62 47.53
C VAL A 8 -19.51 38.50 46.51
N ASN A 9 -20.22 37.40 46.83
CA ASN A 9 -21.69 37.21 46.93
C ASN A 9 -22.48 37.80 45.72
N ALA A 10 -23.53 37.21 45.15
CA ALA A 10 -24.49 36.22 45.62
C ALA A 10 -25.33 35.65 44.44
N CYS A 11 -25.99 34.51 44.72
CA CYS A 11 -27.31 34.04 44.25
C CYS A 11 -27.53 33.82 42.73
N GLY A 12 -27.81 32.60 42.26
CA GLY A 12 -29.05 31.82 42.49
C GLY A 12 -29.87 31.92 41.18
N THR A 13 -30.25 30.86 40.47
CA THR A 13 -31.21 29.80 40.81
C THR A 13 -31.26 28.77 39.66
N GLU A 14 -31.31 27.47 39.94
CA GLU A 14 -32.03 26.50 39.08
C GLU A 14 -33.54 26.75 39.22
N PRO A 15 -34.37 26.59 38.15
CA PRO A 15 -34.86 25.24 37.82
C PRO A 15 -35.21 24.96 36.32
N THR A 16 -35.11 23.67 35.97
CA THR A 16 -35.90 22.89 34.98
C THR A 16 -36.34 23.52 33.65
N SER A 17 -35.76 23.03 32.54
CA SER A 17 -36.52 22.45 31.41
C SER A 17 -35.61 21.68 30.44
N ALA A 18 -35.85 20.37 30.28
CA ALA A 18 -35.65 19.67 29.01
C ALA A 18 -36.83 20.06 28.09
N PRO A 19 -36.76 20.03 26.74
CA PRO A 19 -36.00 19.10 25.87
C PRO A 19 -35.14 19.85 24.83
N THR A 20 -34.19 19.26 24.12
CA THR A 20 -34.44 18.56 22.85
C THR A 20 -33.12 17.98 22.35
N ARG A 21 -33.19 16.72 21.97
CA ARG A 21 -32.23 15.93 21.21
C ARG A 21 -31.59 16.73 20.06
N THR A 22 -30.28 16.93 20.08
CA THR A 22 -29.48 16.89 18.85
C THR A 22 -28.14 16.27 19.21
N GLN A 23 -27.86 15.16 18.55
CA GLN A 23 -26.59 14.45 18.62
C GLN A 23 -25.47 15.43 18.29
N ALA A 24 -24.74 15.87 19.31
CA ALA A 24 -23.37 16.32 19.10
C ALA A 24 -22.54 15.05 18.84
N LEU A 25 -22.64 14.56 17.60
CA LEU A 25 -21.66 13.68 16.98
C LEU A 25 -20.39 14.52 16.77
N GLU A 26 -19.77 14.96 17.86
CA GLU A 26 -18.52 15.69 17.78
C GLU A 26 -17.37 14.70 17.57
N ALA A 27 -16.60 15.02 16.54
CA ALA A 27 -15.32 14.45 16.20
C ALA A 27 -15.34 12.97 15.76
N ARG A 28 -15.97 12.70 14.61
CA ARG A 28 -15.22 11.89 13.64
C ARG A 28 -13.98 12.71 13.31
N PHE A 29 -12.82 12.27 13.77
CA PHE A 29 -11.56 12.66 13.15
C PHE A 29 -11.78 12.50 11.65
N LEU A 30 -11.89 13.61 10.92
CA LEU A 30 -11.56 13.63 9.50
C LEU A 30 -10.07 13.31 9.46
N ALA A 31 -9.74 12.01 9.49
CA ALA A 31 -8.47 11.58 8.95
C ALA A 31 -8.42 12.22 7.56
N ALA A 32 -7.46 13.12 7.35
CA ALA A 32 -7.26 13.69 6.03
C ALA A 32 -7.22 12.52 5.03
N ASP A 33 -7.91 12.67 3.90
CA ASP A 33 -7.90 11.63 2.86
C ASP A 33 -6.44 11.19 2.63
N PRO A 34 -6.16 9.88 2.62
CA PRO A 34 -4.81 9.40 2.55
C PRO A 34 -4.11 9.99 1.32
N VAL A 35 -2.99 10.68 1.52
CA VAL A 35 -2.15 11.15 0.42
C VAL A 35 -1.17 10.03 0.11
N LEU A 36 -1.43 9.28 -0.96
CA LEU A 36 -0.55 8.20 -1.38
C LEU A 36 0.79 8.77 -1.85
N LYS A 37 1.88 8.16 -1.38
CA LYS A 37 3.21 8.37 -1.96
C LYS A 37 3.79 7.04 -2.43
N LEU A 38 4.56 7.11 -3.50
CA LEU A 38 5.21 5.97 -4.11
C LEU A 38 6.70 6.00 -3.78
N ILE A 39 7.19 4.91 -3.20
CA ILE A 39 8.58 4.77 -2.76
C ILE A 39 9.23 3.65 -3.57
N PRO A 40 9.97 3.99 -4.65
CA PRO A 40 10.71 2.99 -5.42
C PRO A 40 11.74 2.27 -4.54
N THR A 41 11.69 0.95 -4.55
CA THR A 41 12.52 0.08 -3.70
C THR A 41 13.01 -1.12 -4.49
N ALA A 42 14.30 -1.40 -4.45
CA ALA A 42 14.89 -2.61 -5.01
C ALA A 42 15.45 -3.47 -3.86
N GLY A 43 15.62 -4.77 -4.08
CA GLY A 43 16.22 -5.62 -3.06
C GLY A 43 16.35 -7.07 -3.48
N ASN A 44 16.62 -7.94 -2.51
CA ASN A 44 16.75 -9.37 -2.72
C ASN A 44 16.04 -10.15 -1.60
N PHE A 45 15.33 -11.20 -1.99
CA PHE A 45 14.56 -12.07 -1.08
C PHE A 45 15.40 -13.18 -0.43
N ALA A 46 16.63 -13.41 -0.87
CA ALA A 46 17.47 -14.51 -0.37
C ALA A 46 18.71 -14.00 0.40
N PRO A 47 19.15 -14.72 1.44
CA PRO A 47 20.41 -14.42 2.13
C PRO A 47 21.63 -14.66 1.21
N PRO A 48 22.79 -14.04 1.51
CA PRO A 48 23.05 -13.18 2.66
C PRO A 48 22.47 -11.77 2.52
N ASP A 49 22.10 -11.36 1.30
CA ASP A 49 21.72 -10.00 0.97
C ASP A 49 20.22 -9.75 1.15
N PHE A 50 19.67 -10.03 2.34
CA PHE A 50 18.38 -9.49 2.74
C PHE A 50 18.50 -7.97 2.92
N ALA A 51 18.62 -7.26 1.82
CA ALA A 51 18.75 -5.82 1.76
C ALA A 51 17.57 -5.28 0.95
N LYS A 52 16.67 -4.57 1.63
CA LYS A 52 15.78 -3.62 0.97
C LYS A 52 16.57 -2.33 0.80
N GLU A 53 16.81 -1.94 -0.44
CA GLU A 53 17.46 -0.69 -0.80
C GLU A 53 16.39 0.26 -1.35
N THR A 54 16.23 1.43 -0.73
CA THR A 54 15.41 2.48 -1.33
C THR A 54 16.11 2.97 -2.59
N GLY A 55 15.48 2.80 -3.75
CA GLY A 55 16.07 3.09 -5.05
C GLY A 55 16.53 1.85 -5.82
N ASN A 56 17.75 1.92 -6.37
CA ASN A 56 18.28 0.89 -7.28
C ASN A 56 19.20 -0.08 -6.55
N GLY A 57 19.10 -1.37 -6.89
CA GLY A 57 20.02 -2.41 -6.45
C GLY A 57 20.89 -2.94 -7.59
N LEU A 58 21.73 -3.94 -7.30
CA LEU A 58 22.68 -4.49 -8.28
C LEU A 58 21.99 -5.22 -9.45
N TYR A 59 20.92 -5.98 -9.16
CA TYR A 59 20.23 -6.84 -10.13
C TYR A 59 18.79 -6.39 -10.44
N SER A 60 18.38 -5.28 -9.82
CA SER A 60 17.05 -4.71 -9.97
C SER A 60 17.12 -3.19 -9.83
N GLN A 61 16.20 -2.48 -10.47
CA GLN A 61 16.14 -1.03 -10.46
C GLN A 61 14.72 -0.62 -10.11
N ALA A 62 14.58 0.27 -9.13
CA ALA A 62 13.32 0.93 -8.84
C ALA A 62 13.60 2.43 -8.71
N ARG A 63 13.08 3.22 -9.65
CA ARG A 63 13.30 4.67 -9.65
C ARG A 63 12.19 5.42 -10.36
N TRP A 64 11.99 6.67 -9.98
CA TRP A 64 11.18 7.59 -10.77
C TRP A 64 11.80 7.79 -12.15
N THR A 65 10.95 7.87 -13.17
CA THR A 65 11.38 8.22 -14.52
C THR A 65 11.61 9.72 -14.66
N ASN A 66 12.49 10.11 -15.57
CA ASN A 66 12.74 11.52 -15.90
C ASN A 66 11.74 12.08 -16.93
N LYS A 67 10.74 11.28 -17.35
CA LYS A 67 9.81 11.63 -18.43
C LYS A 67 8.37 11.50 -17.96
N VAL A 68 7.54 12.31 -18.60
CA VAL A 68 6.10 12.18 -18.65
C VAL A 68 5.72 10.81 -19.23
N ALA A 69 5.11 9.98 -18.41
CA ALA A 69 4.33 8.79 -18.69
C ALA A 69 2.81 9.14 -18.62
N LEU A 70 1.93 8.14 -18.64
CA LEU A 70 0.47 8.23 -18.76
C LEU A 70 -0.16 9.54 -18.21
N ASP A 71 -1.04 10.20 -18.95
CA ASP A 71 -1.72 11.45 -18.54
C ASP A 71 -0.81 12.65 -18.20
N GLY A 72 0.44 12.68 -18.67
CA GLY A 72 1.33 13.81 -18.38
C GLY A 72 2.22 13.60 -17.15
N LYS A 73 2.26 12.39 -16.60
CA LYS A 73 2.69 12.11 -15.23
C LYS A 73 3.95 11.26 -15.11
N PHE A 74 4.81 11.44 -14.12
CA PHE A 74 5.96 10.57 -13.88
C PHE A 74 5.51 9.17 -13.46
N SER A 75 6.04 8.14 -14.13
CA SER A 75 5.90 6.75 -13.70
C SER A 75 7.11 6.27 -12.90
N VAL A 76 6.93 5.21 -12.12
CA VAL A 76 8.02 4.49 -11.48
C VAL A 76 8.50 3.38 -12.43
N LEU A 77 9.78 3.43 -12.82
CA LEU A 77 10.46 2.34 -13.50
C LEU A 77 10.76 1.23 -12.49
N LEU A 78 10.30 0.02 -12.79
CA LEU A 78 10.69 -1.22 -12.13
C LEU A 78 11.36 -2.14 -13.15
N GLN A 79 12.57 -2.60 -12.86
CA GLN A 79 13.33 -3.46 -13.75
C GLN A 79 14.05 -4.55 -12.97
N LYS A 80 14.15 -5.74 -13.56
CA LYS A 80 14.99 -6.84 -13.07
C LYS A 80 15.75 -7.45 -14.23
N SER A 81 17.05 -7.69 -14.05
CA SER A 81 17.93 -8.19 -15.12
C SER A 81 18.05 -9.71 -15.19
N VAL A 82 17.69 -10.41 -14.11
CA VAL A 82 17.90 -11.87 -13.93
C VAL A 82 16.56 -12.60 -13.83
N ASP A 83 16.47 -13.78 -14.42
CA ASP A 83 15.25 -14.60 -14.36
C ASP A 83 15.10 -15.24 -12.98
N TYR A 84 13.89 -15.17 -12.40
CA TYR A 84 13.57 -15.85 -11.15
C TYR A 84 13.70 -17.37 -11.26
N ALA A 85 13.36 -17.94 -12.42
CA ALA A 85 13.46 -19.37 -12.67
C ALA A 85 14.90 -19.91 -12.48
N SER A 86 15.91 -19.05 -12.67
CA SER A 86 17.31 -19.43 -12.46
C SER A 86 17.60 -19.84 -11.00
N CYS A 87 16.84 -19.35 -10.01
CA CYS A 87 16.99 -19.75 -8.60
C CYS A 87 16.82 -21.26 -8.36
N TYR A 88 16.09 -21.94 -9.24
CA TYR A 88 15.77 -23.37 -9.08
C TYR A 88 16.60 -24.27 -9.99
N THR A 89 17.63 -23.72 -10.65
CA THR A 89 18.55 -24.50 -11.49
C THR A 89 19.71 -25.05 -10.68
N SER A 90 20.47 -25.99 -11.25
CA SER A 90 21.69 -26.52 -10.63
C SER A 90 22.81 -25.50 -10.48
N THR A 91 22.73 -24.36 -11.20
CA THR A 91 23.69 -23.26 -11.14
C THR A 91 22.94 -21.92 -11.10
N PRO A 92 22.39 -21.52 -9.93
CA PRO A 92 21.63 -20.29 -9.82
C PRO A 92 22.43 -19.05 -10.24
N GLU A 93 21.78 -18.14 -10.97
CA GLU A 93 22.37 -16.85 -11.29
C GLU A 93 22.32 -15.93 -10.06
N ASN A 94 23.38 -15.14 -9.85
CA ASN A 94 23.36 -14.13 -8.80
C ASN A 94 22.23 -13.13 -9.05
N GLY A 95 21.48 -12.79 -8.01
CA GLY A 95 20.32 -11.90 -8.13
C GLY A 95 19.07 -12.57 -8.69
N CYS A 96 19.04 -13.89 -8.81
CA CYS A 96 17.83 -14.60 -9.22
C CYS A 96 16.62 -14.28 -8.31
N ALA A 97 16.86 -14.04 -7.02
CA ALA A 97 15.84 -13.67 -6.03
C ALA A 97 15.71 -12.14 -5.83
N ALA A 98 16.31 -11.34 -6.70
CA ALA A 98 16.16 -9.89 -6.68
C ALA A 98 14.72 -9.47 -7.05
N PHE A 99 14.30 -8.32 -6.55
CA PHE A 99 13.02 -7.70 -6.90
C PHE A 99 13.19 -6.20 -7.09
N ALA A 100 12.27 -5.61 -7.85
CA ALA A 100 12.00 -4.18 -7.86
C ALA A 100 10.55 -3.96 -7.46
N ALA A 101 10.27 -2.94 -6.67
CA ALA A 101 8.95 -2.66 -6.16
C ALA A 101 8.72 -1.15 -6.06
N VAL A 102 7.45 -0.78 -5.98
CA VAL A 102 7.03 0.52 -5.49
C VAL A 102 6.16 0.29 -4.25
N ILE A 103 6.61 0.80 -3.11
CA ILE A 103 5.84 0.76 -1.87
C ILE A 103 4.85 1.92 -1.90
N VAL A 104 3.60 1.63 -1.54
CA VAL A 104 2.51 2.60 -1.44
C VAL A 104 2.39 3.01 0.03
N SER A 105 2.86 4.21 0.36
CA SER A 105 2.73 4.76 1.71
C SER A 105 1.47 5.60 1.85
N GLY A 106 0.98 5.75 3.07
CA GLY A 106 -0.27 6.46 3.40
C GLY A 106 -1.47 5.53 3.57
N VAL A 107 -1.24 4.21 3.55
CA VAL A 107 -2.27 3.19 3.77
C VAL A 107 -2.01 2.37 5.03
N GLU A 108 -0.87 2.54 5.69
CA GLU A 108 -0.51 1.80 6.88
C GLU A 108 -1.49 2.08 8.03
N GLY A 109 -1.95 1.03 8.71
CA GLY A 109 -2.87 1.10 9.83
C GLY A 109 -4.35 1.23 9.48
N ILE A 110 -4.71 1.44 8.20
CA ILE A 110 -6.13 1.38 7.79
C ILE A 110 -6.58 -0.08 7.71
N THR A 111 -7.89 -0.34 7.84
CA THR A 111 -8.41 -1.69 7.66
C THR A 111 -8.40 -2.11 6.19
N ILE A 112 -8.35 -3.41 5.92
CA ILE A 112 -8.47 -3.93 4.54
C ILE A 112 -9.81 -3.51 3.92
N ALA A 113 -10.88 -3.47 4.70
CA ALA A 113 -12.18 -2.94 4.26
C ALA A 113 -12.08 -1.48 3.78
N ASP A 114 -11.39 -0.62 4.55
CA ASP A 114 -11.21 0.80 4.23
C ASP A 114 -10.22 1.02 3.07
N LEU A 115 -9.28 0.09 2.86
CA LEU A 115 -8.42 0.07 1.67
C LEU A 115 -9.24 -0.05 0.38
N SER A 116 -10.38 -0.77 0.44
CA SER A 116 -11.38 -0.89 -0.62
C SER A 116 -10.80 -1.37 -1.96
N THR A 117 -10.87 -0.57 -3.03
CA THR A 117 -10.32 -0.95 -4.34
C THR A 117 -8.86 -0.57 -4.43
N ILE A 118 -8.02 -1.53 -4.81
CA ILE A 118 -6.61 -1.31 -5.18
C ILE A 118 -6.43 -1.45 -6.69
N GLY A 119 -5.54 -0.67 -7.27
CA GLY A 119 -5.26 -0.74 -8.71
C GLY A 119 -3.96 -0.07 -9.11
N PHE A 120 -3.47 -0.37 -10.30
CA PHE A 120 -2.39 0.38 -10.94
C PHE A 120 -2.47 0.27 -12.46
N SER A 121 -1.87 1.22 -13.15
CA SER A 121 -1.58 1.16 -14.58
C SER A 121 -0.13 0.73 -14.81
N VAL A 122 0.08 -0.11 -15.82
CA VAL A 122 1.38 -0.65 -16.19
C VAL A 122 1.64 -0.53 -17.69
N ASN A 123 2.83 -0.09 -18.05
CA ASN A 123 3.42 -0.32 -19.37
C ASN A 123 4.50 -1.41 -19.25
N GLY A 124 4.30 -2.52 -19.97
CA GLY A 124 5.06 -3.75 -19.82
C GLY A 124 4.14 -4.98 -19.74
N THR A 125 4.71 -6.17 -19.57
CA THR A 125 3.93 -7.40 -19.49
C THR A 125 3.09 -7.42 -18.20
N CYS A 126 1.76 -7.56 -18.33
CA CYS A 126 0.86 -7.77 -17.20
C CYS A 126 0.67 -9.27 -16.97
N GLY A 127 1.54 -9.87 -16.15
CA GLY A 127 1.54 -11.30 -15.86
C GLY A 127 0.72 -11.68 -14.63
N ALA A 128 0.53 -12.98 -14.41
CA ALA A 128 -0.10 -13.50 -13.20
C ALA A 128 0.84 -13.39 -11.97
N GLY A 129 2.14 -13.60 -12.18
CA GLY A 129 3.17 -13.46 -11.13
C GLY A 129 3.72 -12.04 -11.02
N SER A 130 3.94 -11.35 -12.13
CA SER A 130 4.61 -10.03 -12.13
C SER A 130 4.08 -9.13 -13.26
N PRO A 131 3.79 -7.84 -13.00
CA PRO A 131 3.73 -7.22 -11.68
C PRO A 131 2.53 -7.74 -10.86
N ARG A 132 2.61 -7.63 -9.53
CA ARG A 132 1.50 -7.95 -8.62
C ARG A 132 1.48 -7.02 -7.42
N PHE A 133 0.31 -6.86 -6.79
CA PHE A 133 0.29 -6.32 -5.44
C PHE A 133 0.67 -7.40 -4.42
N ASN A 134 1.51 -7.02 -3.46
CA ASN A 134 1.65 -7.69 -2.18
C ASN A 134 1.04 -6.79 -1.10
N LEU A 135 0.06 -7.30 -0.36
CA LEU A 135 -0.57 -6.64 0.78
C LEU A 135 -0.17 -7.39 2.05
N TYR A 136 0.70 -6.81 2.86
CA TYR A 136 1.04 -7.31 4.18
C TYR A 136 0.02 -6.81 5.18
N TYR A 137 -0.49 -7.69 6.04
CA TYR A 137 -1.58 -7.39 6.96
C TYR A 137 -1.27 -7.85 8.39
N ASP A 138 -1.80 -7.12 9.36
CA ASP A 138 -1.75 -7.40 10.80
C ASP A 138 -3.17 -7.75 11.29
N THR A 139 -3.30 -8.92 11.92
CA THR A 139 -4.57 -9.45 12.42
C THR A 139 -4.76 -9.22 13.92
N ASN A 140 -3.68 -8.92 14.64
CA ASN A 140 -3.65 -8.91 16.10
C ASN A 140 -3.38 -7.53 16.71
N GLY A 141 -2.98 -6.55 15.90
CA GLY A 141 -2.78 -5.16 16.29
C GLY A 141 -1.39 -4.86 16.90
N ASP A 142 -0.41 -5.75 16.75
CA ASP A 142 0.97 -5.52 17.21
C ASP A 142 1.82 -4.69 16.23
N GLY A 143 1.25 -4.32 15.08
CA GLY A 143 1.89 -3.54 14.03
C GLY A 143 2.85 -4.35 13.15
N GLN A 144 2.91 -5.67 13.30
CA GLN A 144 3.72 -6.57 12.48
C GLN A 144 2.85 -7.34 11.50
N ALA A 145 3.41 -7.67 10.35
CA ALA A 145 2.69 -8.48 9.37
C ALA A 145 2.50 -9.90 9.91
N ASP A 146 1.24 -10.31 10.03
CA ASP A 146 0.81 -11.67 10.32
C ASP A 146 0.66 -12.51 9.04
N GLY A 147 0.69 -11.87 7.88
CA GLY A 147 0.62 -12.54 6.60
C GLY A 147 0.73 -11.60 5.41
N VAL A 148 0.51 -12.17 4.22
CA VAL A 148 0.56 -11.46 2.95
C VAL A 148 -0.51 -11.98 1.99
N ALA A 149 -1.17 -11.08 1.28
CA ALA A 149 -2.14 -11.35 0.23
C ALA A 149 -1.63 -10.86 -1.13
N PHE A 150 -1.97 -11.59 -2.20
CA PHE A 150 -1.41 -11.38 -3.53
C PHE A 150 -2.50 -11.14 -4.58
N TYR A 151 -2.24 -10.20 -5.48
CA TYR A 151 -3.14 -9.80 -6.57
C TYR A 151 -2.33 -9.66 -7.86
N GLY A 152 -2.37 -10.69 -8.71
CA GLY A 152 -1.65 -10.75 -9.97
C GLY A 152 -2.27 -9.85 -11.04
N CYS A 153 -1.44 -9.11 -11.78
CA CYS A 153 -1.95 -8.16 -12.77
C CYS A 153 -2.91 -8.80 -13.78
N ALA A 154 -2.54 -9.97 -14.35
CA ALA A 154 -3.32 -10.64 -15.39
C ALA A 154 -4.74 -11.05 -14.94
N ALA A 155 -4.94 -11.37 -13.66
CA ALA A 155 -6.23 -11.81 -13.14
C ALA A 155 -7.25 -10.67 -12.99
N HIS A 156 -6.77 -9.43 -12.93
CA HIS A 156 -7.55 -8.25 -12.56
C HIS A 156 -7.49 -7.15 -13.63
N VAL A 157 -7.15 -7.51 -14.88
CA VAL A 157 -7.09 -6.57 -16.00
C VAL A 157 -8.44 -5.92 -16.24
N SER A 158 -8.45 -4.60 -16.30
CA SER A 158 -9.61 -3.80 -16.67
C SER A 158 -9.87 -3.90 -18.18
N ALA A 159 -11.14 -3.95 -18.57
CA ALA A 159 -11.55 -4.15 -19.97
C ALA A 159 -11.09 -3.05 -20.94
N LEU A 160 -10.79 -1.85 -20.44
CA LEU A 160 -10.37 -0.72 -21.25
C LEU A 160 -8.98 -0.22 -20.81
N PRO A 161 -7.98 -0.22 -21.71
CA PRO A 161 -6.68 0.34 -21.40
C PRO A 161 -6.76 1.87 -21.24
N PRO A 162 -5.97 2.48 -20.35
CA PRO A 162 -5.99 3.92 -20.13
C PRO A 162 -5.29 4.71 -21.26
N ALA A 163 -4.39 4.07 -22.01
CA ALA A 163 -3.70 4.62 -23.17
C ALA A 163 -3.14 3.47 -24.05
N PRO A 164 -2.68 3.74 -25.28
CA PRO A 164 -1.94 2.76 -26.07
C PRO A 164 -0.76 2.18 -25.28
N ASP A 165 -0.57 0.87 -25.33
CA ASP A 165 0.50 0.12 -24.64
C ASP A 165 0.46 0.15 -23.10
N TRP A 166 -0.60 0.69 -22.50
CA TRP A 166 -0.84 0.63 -21.07
C TRP A 166 -1.98 -0.33 -20.74
N THR A 167 -1.81 -1.10 -19.68
CA THR A 167 -2.85 -1.95 -19.10
C THR A 167 -3.15 -1.43 -17.71
N SER A 168 -4.42 -1.45 -17.29
CA SER A 168 -4.78 -1.20 -15.89
C SER A 168 -5.28 -2.48 -15.24
N MET A 169 -4.94 -2.68 -13.97
CA MET A 169 -5.55 -3.69 -13.13
C MET A 169 -6.27 -3.06 -11.93
N SER A 170 -7.35 -3.68 -11.48
CA SER A 170 -8.14 -3.24 -10.33
C SER A 170 -8.74 -4.45 -9.62
N ALA A 171 -8.58 -4.53 -8.30
CA ALA A 171 -9.07 -5.61 -7.46
C ALA A 171 -9.74 -5.09 -6.19
N SER A 172 -10.66 -5.86 -5.63
CA SER A 172 -11.12 -5.64 -4.25
C SER A 172 -10.02 -6.06 -3.29
N SER A 173 -9.67 -5.22 -2.31
CA SER A 173 -8.62 -5.50 -1.33
C SER A 173 -8.91 -6.72 -0.48
N ASP A 174 -10.17 -7.10 -0.28
CA ASP A 174 -10.58 -8.26 0.51
C ASP A 174 -10.70 -9.55 -0.33
N ALA A 175 -10.44 -9.50 -1.64
CA ALA A 175 -10.55 -10.63 -2.55
C ALA A 175 -9.22 -10.92 -3.29
N PRO A 176 -8.17 -11.37 -2.57
CA PRO A 176 -6.91 -11.74 -3.20
C PRO A 176 -7.02 -13.01 -4.03
N ASP A 177 -6.08 -13.20 -4.96
CA ASP A 177 -5.94 -14.46 -5.69
C ASP A 177 -5.54 -15.59 -4.74
N PHE A 178 -4.67 -15.27 -3.79
CA PHE A 178 -4.27 -16.14 -2.68
C PHE A 178 -3.62 -15.33 -1.55
N CYS A 179 -3.59 -15.88 -0.36
CA CYS A 179 -2.90 -15.30 0.79
C CYS A 179 -2.27 -16.36 1.69
N TYR A 180 -1.28 -15.94 2.46
CA TYR A 180 -0.53 -16.77 3.40
C TYR A 180 -0.38 -16.09 4.75
N SER A 181 -0.62 -16.82 5.83
CA SER A 181 -0.33 -16.40 7.21
C SER A 181 1.06 -16.88 7.66
N PHE A 182 1.77 -16.03 8.39
CA PHE A 182 3.07 -16.29 9.02
C PHE A 182 2.95 -16.81 10.45
N GLY A 183 1.81 -16.58 11.11
CA GLY A 183 1.51 -17.12 12.43
C GLY A 183 1.08 -18.60 12.37
N PRO A 184 1.20 -19.36 13.48
CA PRO A 184 0.77 -20.75 13.53
C PRO A 184 -0.76 -20.89 13.45
N PRO A 185 -1.30 -21.73 12.55
CA PRO A 185 -0.60 -22.52 11.55
C PRO A 185 -0.17 -21.67 10.34
N ILE A 186 1.12 -21.79 9.96
CA ILE A 186 1.62 -21.20 8.71
C ILE A 186 0.94 -21.89 7.54
N GLY A 187 0.39 -21.12 6.61
CA GLY A 187 -0.28 -21.69 5.45
C GLY A 187 -1.25 -20.74 4.77
N THR A 188 -2.08 -21.30 3.90
CA THR A 188 -3.14 -20.57 3.18
C THR A 188 -4.09 -19.90 4.15
N CYS A 189 -4.52 -18.69 3.81
CA CYS A 189 -5.39 -17.88 4.67
C CYS A 189 -6.76 -17.61 4.04
N THR A 190 -7.68 -17.08 4.85
CA THR A 190 -8.78 -16.25 4.38
C THR A 190 -8.51 -14.85 4.92
N LEU A 191 -8.46 -13.86 4.04
CA LEU A 191 -8.15 -12.48 4.42
C LEU A 191 -9.32 -11.86 5.19
N ASP A 192 -9.11 -11.44 6.44
CA ASP A 192 -10.13 -10.75 7.22
C ASP A 192 -10.10 -9.25 6.88
N ALA A 193 -11.25 -8.72 6.45
CA ALA A 193 -11.41 -7.31 6.10
C ALA A 193 -11.14 -6.34 7.28
N ASN A 194 -11.19 -6.83 8.52
CA ASN A 194 -10.86 -6.04 9.72
C ASN A 194 -9.36 -6.04 10.05
N SER A 195 -8.54 -6.86 9.37
CA SER A 195 -7.09 -6.79 9.51
C SER A 195 -6.60 -5.41 9.08
N THR A 196 -5.51 -4.95 9.65
CA THR A 196 -4.91 -3.65 9.30
C THR A 196 -3.79 -3.82 8.29
N VAL A 197 -3.64 -2.85 7.39
CA VAL A 197 -2.58 -2.84 6.38
C VAL A 197 -1.25 -2.49 7.03
N VAL A 198 -0.25 -3.35 6.88
CA VAL A 198 1.14 -3.08 7.31
C VAL A 198 1.95 -2.48 6.16
N GLN A 199 1.77 -3.00 4.94
CA GLN A 199 2.45 -2.51 3.75
C GLN A 199 1.67 -2.91 2.51
N LEU A 200 1.54 -2.01 1.55
CA LEU A 200 1.09 -2.31 0.19
C LEU A 200 2.24 -2.02 -0.78
N SER A 201 2.46 -2.90 -1.75
CA SER A 201 3.47 -2.66 -2.79
C SER A 201 3.09 -3.31 -4.11
N VAL A 202 3.37 -2.64 -5.22
CA VAL A 202 3.43 -3.29 -6.54
C VAL A 202 4.86 -3.80 -6.72
N ILE A 203 5.02 -5.10 -6.96
CA ILE A 203 6.32 -5.75 -7.08
C ILE A 203 6.48 -6.42 -8.44
N VAL A 204 7.72 -6.40 -8.94
CA VAL A 204 8.20 -7.24 -10.03
C VAL A 204 9.39 -8.07 -9.53
N ASP A 205 9.28 -9.37 -9.74
CA ASP A 205 10.31 -10.34 -9.42
C ASP A 205 10.65 -11.25 -10.61
N GLU A 206 10.09 -10.99 -11.78
CA GLU A 206 10.45 -11.63 -13.05
C GLU A 206 11.41 -10.75 -13.86
N LYS A 207 12.16 -11.36 -14.78
CA LYS A 207 13.06 -10.63 -15.67
C LYS A 207 12.25 -9.75 -16.62
N GLY A 208 12.56 -8.46 -16.68
CA GLY A 208 11.86 -7.53 -17.56
C GLY A 208 11.96 -6.08 -17.14
N THR A 209 11.14 -5.25 -17.76
CA THR A 209 11.06 -3.81 -17.53
C THR A 209 9.60 -3.38 -17.53
N TRP A 210 9.21 -2.62 -16.52
CA TRP A 210 7.86 -2.14 -16.30
C TRP A 210 7.87 -0.69 -15.87
N TYR A 211 6.82 0.04 -16.25
CA TYR A 211 6.52 1.36 -15.73
C TYR A 211 5.19 1.29 -14.99
N ILE A 212 5.17 1.70 -13.73
CA ILE A 212 3.98 1.71 -12.88
C ILE A 212 3.50 3.15 -12.68
N ASP A 213 2.21 3.36 -12.86
CA ASP A 213 1.55 4.66 -12.72
C ASP A 213 0.11 4.48 -12.19
N ARG A 214 -0.57 5.58 -11.83
CA ARG A 214 -1.95 5.63 -11.36
C ARG A 214 -2.27 4.58 -10.30
N VAL A 215 -1.41 4.47 -9.29
CA VAL A 215 -1.64 3.54 -8.19
C VAL A 215 -2.82 4.05 -7.37
N GLN A 216 -3.82 3.20 -7.20
CA GLN A 216 -5.06 3.45 -6.49
C GLN A 216 -5.12 2.60 -5.22
N ALA A 217 -5.55 3.22 -4.12
CA ALA A 217 -5.82 2.58 -2.84
C ALA A 217 -6.68 3.52 -1.99
N ALA A 218 -7.48 3.02 -1.06
CA ALA A 218 -8.20 3.83 -0.07
C ALA A 218 -9.01 5.01 -0.67
N GLY A 219 -9.65 4.78 -1.81
CA GLY A 219 -10.47 5.80 -2.51
C GLY A 219 -9.68 6.92 -3.20
N THR A 220 -8.35 6.86 -3.18
CA THR A 220 -7.45 7.87 -3.75
C THR A 220 -6.57 7.26 -4.85
N THR A 221 -5.97 8.10 -5.69
CA THR A 221 -5.04 7.71 -6.74
C THR A 221 -3.81 8.59 -6.64
N THR A 222 -2.63 8.02 -6.85
CA THR A 222 -1.37 8.77 -6.80
C THR A 222 -1.38 9.97 -7.75
N GLY A 223 -0.93 11.10 -7.22
CA GLY A 223 -0.63 12.32 -7.98
C GLY A 223 0.87 12.47 -8.28
N GLU A 224 1.19 13.43 -9.14
CA GLU A 224 2.58 13.80 -9.51
C GLU A 224 3.42 14.29 -8.34
N PRO A 225 4.75 14.16 -8.44
CA PRO A 225 5.54 13.06 -7.90
C PRO A 225 5.72 13.12 -6.36
N ASN A 226 4.96 13.95 -5.66
CA ASN A 226 5.04 14.11 -4.20
C ASN A 226 3.77 14.67 -3.55
N GLY A 227 2.59 14.54 -4.17
CA GLY A 227 1.33 15.01 -3.60
C GLY A 227 1.29 16.54 -3.51
N THR A 228 0.60 17.17 -4.47
CA THR A 228 0.22 18.60 -4.53
C THR A 228 1.28 19.62 -4.14
#